data_AF-G5NJE6-F1
#
_entry.id   AF-G5NJE6-F1
#
_cell.length_a   1.000
_cell.length_b   1.000
_cell.length_c   1.000
_cell.angle_alpha   90.00
_cell.angle_beta   90.00
_cell.angle_gamma   90.00
#
_symmetry.space_group_name_H-M   'P 1'
#
loop_
_entity.id
_entity.type
_entity.pdbx_description
1 polymer ?
#
loop_
_entity_poly.entity_id
_entity_poly.type
_entity_poly.pdbx_seq_one_letter_code
_entity_poly.pdbx_strand_id
1 'polypeptide(L)'
;LAAGDTFRAAAVEQLQVWGQRNNIPVIAQHTGADSASVIFDAIQAAKARNVDVLIADTAGRLQNKSHLMEELKKIVRVMKKLDEEAPHEVMLTIDASTGQNAVSQAKLFHEAVGLTGITLTKLDGTAKGGVIFSVADQFGIPIRYIGVGERIEDLRPFKADDFIEALFARED
;
A
#
# COMPACT_ATOMS: atom_id res chain seq x y z
N LEU A 1 -10.62 -5.42 6.74
CA LEU A 1 -9.16 -5.22 6.73
C LEU A 1 -8.48 -6.52 7.13
N ALA A 2 -7.30 -6.84 6.59
CA ALA A 2 -6.46 -7.96 7.02
C ALA A 2 -5.15 -7.42 7.61
N ALA A 3 -4.80 -7.86 8.81
CA ALA A 3 -3.58 -7.45 9.51
C ALA A 3 -2.39 -8.37 9.15
N GLY A 4 -1.83 -8.19 7.95
CA GLY A 4 -0.75 -9.04 7.45
C GLY A 4 0.67 -8.62 7.85
N ASP A 5 0.89 -7.46 8.50
CA ASP A 5 2.17 -7.13 9.19
C ASP A 5 2.27 -7.87 10.54
N THR A 6 2.25 -9.20 10.48
CA THR A 6 2.16 -10.09 11.66
C THR A 6 3.40 -10.07 12.54
N PHE A 7 4.56 -9.65 12.00
CA PHE A 7 5.81 -9.53 12.76
C PHE A 7 5.77 -8.38 13.77
N ARG A 8 4.87 -7.43 13.59
CA ARG A 8 4.75 -6.25 14.46
C ARG A 8 3.42 -6.28 15.20
N ALA A 9 3.47 -6.71 16.45
CA ALA A 9 2.31 -6.67 17.36
C ALA A 9 1.64 -5.28 17.36
N ALA A 10 2.43 -4.21 17.42
CA ALA A 10 1.91 -2.84 17.38
C ALA A 10 1.21 -2.47 16.05
N ALA A 11 1.63 -3.04 14.91
CA ALA A 11 0.97 -2.79 13.62
C ALA A 11 -0.41 -3.47 13.59
N VAL A 12 -0.47 -4.72 14.05
CA VAL A 12 -1.73 -5.48 14.18
C VAL A 12 -2.68 -4.76 15.14
N GLU A 13 -2.21 -4.37 16.33
CA GLU A 13 -3.02 -3.67 17.32
C GLU A 13 -3.54 -2.32 16.81
N GLN A 14 -2.68 -1.52 16.16
CA GLN A 14 -3.10 -0.26 15.55
C GLN A 14 -4.23 -0.45 14.54
N LEU A 15 -4.11 -1.46 13.68
CA LEU A 15 -5.14 -1.75 12.67
C LEU A 15 -6.44 -2.24 13.32
N GLN A 16 -6.36 -3.05 14.38
CA GLN A 16 -7.52 -3.51 15.14
C GLN A 16 -8.24 -2.36 15.84
N VAL A 17 -7.51 -1.47 16.51
CA VAL A 17 -8.06 -0.28 17.16
C VAL A 17 -8.71 0.65 16.12
N TRP A 18 -8.07 0.83 14.96
CA TRP A 18 -8.63 1.64 13.88
C TRP A 18 -9.92 1.02 13.32
N GLY A 19 -9.94 -0.29 13.09
CA GLY A 19 -11.13 -1.00 12.66
C GLY A 19 -12.27 -0.92 13.67
N GLN A 20 -11.98 -1.14 14.95
CA GLN A 20 -12.98 -1.03 16.02
C GLN A 20 -13.59 0.37 16.10
N ARG A 21 -12.75 1.41 16.03
CA ARG A 21 -13.19 2.81 16.06
C ARG A 21 -14.11 3.16 14.89
N ASN A 22 -13.88 2.58 13.72
CA ASN A 22 -14.62 2.87 12.49
C ASN A 22 -15.70 1.82 12.16
N ASN A 23 -15.97 0.88 13.07
CA ASN A 23 -16.88 -0.24 12.84
C ASN A 23 -16.57 -1.05 11.57
N ILE A 24 -15.28 -1.28 11.30
CA ILE A 24 -14.77 -2.05 10.16
C ILE A 24 -14.14 -3.35 10.68
N PRO A 25 -14.57 -4.53 10.19
CA PRO A 25 -13.98 -5.80 10.61
C PRO A 25 -12.49 -5.91 10.26
N VAL A 26 -11.69 -6.35 11.23
CA VAL A 26 -10.24 -6.62 11.06
C VAL A 26 -9.99 -8.09 11.33
N ILE A 27 -9.41 -8.77 10.35
CA ILE A 27 -8.96 -10.16 10.46
C ILE A 27 -7.49 -10.15 10.85
N ALA A 28 -7.18 -10.77 11.98
CA ALA A 28 -5.84 -10.84 12.55
C ALA A 28 -5.64 -12.18 13.26
N GLN A 29 -4.38 -12.60 13.37
CA GLN A 29 -3.96 -13.77 14.17
C GLN A 29 -2.93 -13.33 15.23
N HIS A 30 -2.32 -14.28 15.92
CA HIS A 30 -1.27 -14.01 16.91
C HIS A 30 -0.01 -13.41 16.26
N THR A 31 0.77 -12.64 17.03
CA THR A 31 2.05 -12.08 16.56
C THR A 31 2.99 -13.17 16.07
N GLY A 32 3.60 -12.96 14.90
CA GLY A 32 4.46 -13.94 14.24
C GLY A 32 3.72 -15.01 13.44
N ALA A 33 2.39 -14.93 13.34
CA ALA A 33 1.62 -15.78 12.45
C ALA A 33 2.04 -15.61 10.99
N ASP A 34 1.77 -16.63 10.17
CA ASP A 34 2.02 -16.58 8.74
C ASP A 34 1.10 -15.57 8.04
N SER A 35 1.66 -14.49 7.49
CA SER A 35 0.90 -13.40 6.85
C SER A 35 0.02 -13.88 5.71
N ALA A 36 0.50 -14.83 4.90
CA ALA A 36 -0.29 -15.44 3.83
C ALA A 36 -1.52 -16.19 4.36
N SER A 37 -1.41 -16.83 5.53
CA SER A 37 -2.55 -17.49 6.19
C SER A 37 -3.56 -16.47 6.71
N VAL A 38 -3.11 -15.36 7.32
CA VAL A 38 -4.01 -14.27 7.76
C VAL A 38 -4.80 -13.69 6.59
N ILE A 39 -4.13 -13.45 5.45
CA ILE A 39 -4.77 -12.88 4.25
C ILE A 39 -5.71 -13.88 3.60
N PHE A 40 -5.37 -15.18 3.59
CA PHE A 40 -6.26 -16.24 3.13
C PHE A 40 -7.58 -16.27 3.92
N ASP A 41 -7.48 -16.26 5.26
CA ASP A 41 -8.65 -16.21 6.14
C ASP A 41 -9.47 -14.93 5.92
N ALA A 42 -8.79 -13.82 5.64
CA ALA A 42 -9.46 -12.55 5.37
C ALA A 42 -10.25 -12.56 4.06
N ILE A 43 -9.74 -13.20 3.00
CA ILE A 43 -10.48 -13.38 1.75
C ILE A 43 -11.70 -14.28 1.97
N GLN A 44 -11.54 -15.40 2.69
CA GLN A 44 -12.67 -16.27 2.99
C GLN A 44 -13.74 -15.55 3.82
N ALA A 45 -13.33 -14.79 4.84
CA ALA A 45 -14.25 -13.98 5.63
C ALA A 45 -14.93 -12.88 4.80
N ALA A 46 -14.21 -12.23 3.88
CA ALA A 46 -14.76 -11.23 2.98
C ALA A 46 -15.83 -11.84 2.05
N LYS A 47 -15.54 -12.98 1.43
CA LYS A 47 -16.50 -13.72 0.57
C LYS A 47 -17.72 -14.18 1.38
N ALA A 48 -17.53 -14.77 2.56
CA ALA A 48 -18.62 -15.26 3.41
C ALA A 48 -19.53 -14.13 3.95
N ARG A 49 -19.00 -12.92 4.07
CA ARG A 49 -19.72 -11.74 4.61
C ARG A 49 -20.18 -10.77 3.51
N ASN A 50 -20.01 -11.12 2.23
CA ASN A 50 -20.32 -10.26 1.08
C ASN A 50 -19.68 -8.87 1.20
N VAL A 51 -18.40 -8.81 1.55
CA VAL A 51 -17.64 -7.56 1.64
C VAL A 51 -17.18 -7.13 0.26
N ASP A 52 -17.42 -5.86 -0.08
CA ASP A 52 -17.05 -5.30 -1.38
C ASP A 52 -15.54 -5.12 -1.56
N VAL A 53 -14.85 -4.64 -0.51
CA VAL A 53 -13.42 -4.30 -0.57
C VAL A 53 -12.66 -4.89 0.62
N LEU A 54 -11.63 -5.68 0.32
CA LEU A 54 -10.65 -6.15 1.28
C LEU A 54 -9.32 -5.44 1.07
N ILE A 55 -8.89 -4.66 2.07
CA ILE A 55 -7.53 -4.10 2.13
C ILE A 55 -6.70 -5.00 3.05
N ALA A 56 -5.61 -5.53 2.51
CA ALA A 56 -4.65 -6.38 3.23
C ALA A 56 -3.36 -5.61 3.49
N ASP A 57 -3.04 -5.37 4.76
CA ASP A 57 -1.76 -4.82 5.17
C ASP A 57 -0.65 -5.88 5.05
N THR A 58 0.59 -5.46 4.84
CA THR A 58 1.75 -6.35 4.68
C THR A 58 2.97 -5.77 5.36
N ALA A 59 3.91 -6.62 5.78
CA ALA A 59 5.23 -6.15 6.17
C ALA A 59 5.90 -5.35 5.03
N GLY A 60 6.70 -4.34 5.38
CA GLY A 60 7.29 -3.42 4.39
C GLY A 60 8.74 -3.00 4.67
N ARG A 61 9.40 -3.54 5.70
CA ARG A 61 10.75 -3.10 6.11
C ARG A 61 11.85 -3.83 5.33
N LEU A 62 12.71 -3.06 4.67
CA LEU A 62 13.73 -3.52 3.73
C LEU A 62 15.04 -4.04 4.34
N GLN A 63 15.12 -4.21 5.67
CA GLN A 63 16.35 -4.67 6.33
C GLN A 63 16.74 -6.09 5.88
N ASN A 64 15.76 -6.93 5.53
CA ASN A 64 15.95 -8.28 4.99
C ASN A 64 15.14 -8.47 3.69
N LYS A 65 15.62 -7.86 2.60
CA LYS A 65 14.89 -7.74 1.33
C LYS A 65 14.44 -9.09 0.77
N SER A 66 15.30 -10.11 0.76
CA SER A 66 14.98 -11.40 0.15
C SER A 66 13.84 -12.12 0.86
N HIS A 67 13.85 -12.13 2.20
CA HIS A 67 12.79 -12.76 2.98
C HIS A 67 11.44 -12.08 2.75
N LEU A 68 11.43 -10.74 2.79
CA LEU A 68 10.22 -9.95 2.56
C LEU A 68 9.65 -10.21 1.15
N MET A 69 10.49 -10.22 0.11
CA MET A 69 9.99 -10.44 -1.25
C MET A 69 9.40 -11.85 -1.44
N GLU A 70 9.99 -12.89 -0.83
CA GLU A 70 9.43 -14.24 -0.89
C GLU A 70 8.12 -14.37 -0.10
N GLU A 71 7.98 -13.64 1.00
CA GLU A 71 6.74 -13.53 1.75
C GLU A 71 5.62 -12.90 0.91
N LEU A 72 5.88 -11.77 0.25
CA LEU A 72 4.91 -11.10 -0.60
C LEU A 72 4.49 -11.99 -1.79
N LYS A 73 5.44 -12.70 -2.42
CA LYS A 73 5.13 -13.70 -3.47
C LYS A 73 4.30 -14.85 -2.92
N LYS A 74 4.55 -15.30 -1.68
CA LYS A 74 3.74 -16.32 -1.02
C LYS A 74 2.30 -15.84 -0.82
N ILE A 75 2.10 -14.61 -0.34
CA ILE A 75 0.78 -14.00 -0.19
C ILE A 75 0.03 -14.05 -1.52
N VAL A 76 0.60 -13.51 -2.61
CA VAL A 76 -0.04 -13.50 -3.94
C VAL A 76 -0.42 -14.91 -4.39
N ARG A 77 0.49 -15.89 -4.26
CA ARG A 77 0.20 -17.29 -4.63
C ARG A 77 -0.94 -17.90 -3.81
N VAL A 78 -1.06 -17.54 -2.53
CA VAL A 78 -2.11 -18.05 -1.64
C VAL A 78 -3.45 -17.39 -1.97
N MET A 79 -3.47 -16.08 -2.26
CA MET A 79 -4.68 -15.38 -2.70
C MET A 79 -5.26 -16.01 -3.98
N LYS A 80 -4.39 -16.33 -4.95
CA LYS A 80 -4.77 -16.96 -6.22
C LYS A 80 -5.44 -18.33 -6.11
N LYS A 81 -5.35 -19.00 -4.96
CA LYS A 81 -6.06 -20.27 -4.71
C LYS A 81 -7.56 -20.08 -4.46
N LEU A 82 -7.96 -18.89 -3.97
CA LEU A 82 -9.35 -18.55 -3.66
C LEU A 82 -9.99 -17.73 -4.79
N ASP A 83 -9.16 -17.00 -5.54
CA ASP A 83 -9.60 -16.08 -6.57
C ASP A 83 -8.44 -15.83 -7.54
N GLU A 84 -8.55 -16.31 -8.78
CA GLU A 84 -7.46 -16.23 -9.77
C GLU A 84 -7.09 -14.78 -10.14
N GLU A 85 -8.03 -13.84 -10.00
CA GLU A 85 -7.85 -12.41 -10.27
C GLU A 85 -7.23 -11.66 -9.07
N ALA A 86 -7.17 -12.28 -7.88
CA ALA A 86 -6.60 -11.64 -6.71
C ALA A 86 -5.05 -11.70 -6.67
N PRO A 87 -4.39 -10.64 -6.16
CA PRO A 87 -4.95 -9.32 -5.83
C PRO A 87 -5.29 -8.49 -7.08
N HIS A 88 -6.48 -7.89 -7.09
CA HIS A 88 -6.93 -7.00 -8.18
C HIS A 88 -6.10 -5.71 -8.27
N GLU A 89 -5.55 -5.26 -7.15
CA GLU A 89 -4.63 -4.12 -7.09
C GLU A 89 -3.49 -4.45 -6.11
N VAL A 90 -2.25 -4.26 -6.56
CA VAL A 90 -1.04 -4.25 -5.73
C VAL A 90 -0.57 -2.80 -5.62
N MET A 91 -0.99 -2.14 -4.53
CA MET A 91 -0.71 -0.74 -4.26
C MET A 91 0.57 -0.57 -3.45
N LEU A 92 1.56 0.14 -4.00
CA LEU A 92 2.72 0.59 -3.23
C LEU A 92 2.47 1.99 -2.66
N THR A 93 2.69 2.16 -1.36
CA THR A 93 2.69 3.47 -0.71
C THR A 93 4.12 3.96 -0.51
N ILE A 94 4.46 5.11 -1.10
CA ILE A 94 5.78 5.76 -0.97
C ILE A 94 5.65 7.14 -0.32
N ASP A 95 6.70 7.53 0.41
CA ASP A 95 6.82 8.84 1.05
C ASP A 95 7.63 9.78 0.15
N ALA A 96 7.02 10.86 -0.32
CA ALA A 96 7.62 11.81 -1.25
C ALA A 96 8.88 12.49 -0.68
N SER A 97 8.96 12.64 0.64
CA SER A 97 10.10 13.27 1.31
C SER A 97 11.40 12.44 1.21
N THR A 98 11.28 11.16 0.84
CA THR A 98 12.41 10.23 0.77
C THR A 98 13.20 10.29 -0.54
N GLY A 99 12.71 11.03 -1.55
CA GLY A 99 13.40 11.23 -2.83
C GLY A 99 13.76 9.91 -3.53
N GLN A 100 15.01 9.74 -3.95
CA GLN A 100 15.47 8.56 -4.70
C GLN A 100 15.29 7.22 -3.95
N ASN A 101 15.12 7.24 -2.63
CA ASN A 101 14.78 6.03 -1.89
C ASN A 101 13.43 5.47 -2.35
N ALA A 102 12.42 6.31 -2.59
CA ALA A 102 11.11 5.86 -3.09
C ALA A 102 11.22 5.15 -4.45
N VAL A 103 12.08 5.63 -5.34
CA VAL A 103 12.34 5.01 -6.65
C VAL A 103 12.95 3.62 -6.48
N SER A 104 13.96 3.48 -5.60
CA SER A 104 14.58 2.19 -5.32
C SER A 104 13.61 1.18 -4.69
N GLN A 105 12.65 1.66 -3.90
CA GLN A 105 11.59 0.85 -3.31
C GLN A 105 10.61 0.38 -4.39
N ALA A 106 10.10 1.31 -5.21
CA ALA A 106 9.19 0.99 -6.31
C ALA A 106 9.78 -0.09 -7.22
N LYS A 107 11.06 0.03 -7.59
CA LYS A 107 11.76 -1.00 -8.37
C LYS A 107 11.72 -2.37 -7.69
N LEU A 108 12.16 -2.45 -6.43
CA LEU A 108 12.28 -3.72 -5.73
C LEU A 108 10.93 -4.42 -5.56
N PHE A 109 9.89 -3.68 -5.15
CA PHE A 109 8.56 -4.26 -4.97
C PHE A 109 7.92 -4.63 -6.31
N HIS A 110 8.12 -3.83 -7.37
CA HIS A 110 7.61 -4.16 -8.69
C HIS A 110 8.26 -5.43 -9.26
N GLU A 111 9.58 -5.59 -9.13
CA GLU A 111 10.29 -6.81 -9.54
C GLU A 111 9.81 -8.05 -8.76
N ALA A 112 9.36 -7.88 -7.52
CA ALA A 112 8.95 -9.00 -6.67
C ALA A 112 7.50 -9.45 -6.87
N VAL A 113 6.56 -8.51 -6.96
CA VAL A 113 5.12 -8.82 -6.97
C VAL A 113 4.33 -8.18 -8.11
N GLY A 114 4.93 -7.29 -8.90
CA GLY A 114 4.23 -6.59 -9.98
C GLY A 114 3.20 -5.59 -9.44
N LEU A 115 3.66 -4.37 -9.14
CA LEU A 115 2.77 -3.29 -8.72
C LEU A 115 1.82 -2.87 -9.85
N THR A 116 0.57 -2.58 -9.50
CA THR A 116 -0.47 -2.08 -10.43
C THR A 116 -0.90 -0.65 -10.11
N GLY A 117 -0.54 -0.15 -8.92
CA GLY A 117 -0.84 1.20 -8.48
C GLY A 117 0.21 1.73 -7.51
N ILE A 118 0.36 3.05 -7.50
CA ILE A 118 1.23 3.77 -6.56
C ILE A 118 0.42 4.86 -5.84
N THR A 119 0.61 4.95 -4.53
CA THR A 119 0.16 6.07 -3.70
C THR A 119 1.37 6.83 -3.19
N LEU A 120 1.40 8.14 -3.42
CA LEU A 120 2.49 9.03 -2.99
C LEU A 120 2.01 9.92 -1.85
N THR A 121 2.64 9.82 -0.67
CA THR A 121 2.23 10.57 0.53
C THR A 121 3.20 11.70 0.87
N LYS A 122 2.78 12.63 1.74
CA LYS A 122 3.57 13.73 2.30
C LYS A 122 4.10 14.72 1.26
N LEU A 123 3.29 15.06 0.26
CA LEU A 123 3.65 16.07 -0.74
C LEU A 123 3.58 17.49 -0.18
N ASP A 124 2.73 17.72 0.82
CA ASP A 124 2.55 18.99 1.54
C ASP A 124 3.79 19.40 2.35
N GLY A 125 4.53 18.41 2.88
CA GLY A 125 5.67 18.65 3.76
C GLY A 125 7.03 18.71 3.06
N THR A 126 7.10 18.73 1.72
CA THR A 126 8.39 18.53 1.04
C THR A 126 8.60 19.29 -0.27
N ALA A 127 9.77 19.92 -0.40
CA ALA A 127 10.29 20.43 -1.67
C ALA A 127 10.79 19.31 -2.61
N LYS A 128 10.74 18.03 -2.18
CA LYS A 128 11.19 16.87 -2.96
C LYS A 128 10.07 16.20 -3.77
N GLY A 129 8.97 16.92 -4.04
CA GLY A 129 7.84 16.43 -4.83
C GLY A 129 8.21 15.92 -6.22
N GLY A 130 9.37 16.33 -6.77
CA GLY A 130 9.87 15.87 -8.06
C GLY A 130 10.14 14.37 -8.18
N VAL A 131 10.16 13.62 -7.06
CA VAL A 131 10.23 12.16 -7.08
C VAL A 131 9.09 11.51 -7.87
N ILE A 132 7.93 12.18 -7.93
CA ILE A 132 6.77 11.71 -8.69
C ILE A 132 7.09 11.52 -10.17
N PHE A 133 7.88 12.42 -10.76
CA PHE A 133 8.31 12.34 -12.16
C PHE A 133 9.23 11.15 -12.38
N SER A 134 10.17 10.92 -11.46
CA SER A 134 11.10 9.79 -11.56
C SER A 134 10.39 8.44 -11.44
N VAL A 135 9.34 8.35 -10.61
CA VAL A 135 8.55 7.12 -10.47
C VAL A 135 7.67 6.92 -11.71
N ALA A 136 7.01 7.97 -12.19
CA ALA A 136 6.16 7.90 -13.39
C ALA A 136 6.97 7.48 -14.64
N ASP A 137 8.11 8.12 -14.87
CA ASP A 137 8.98 7.88 -16.02
C ASP A 137 9.59 6.47 -16.02
N GLN A 138 10.11 6.00 -14.88
CA GLN A 138 10.83 4.73 -14.83
C GLN A 138 9.93 3.50 -14.86
N PHE A 139 8.73 3.56 -14.28
CA PHE A 139 7.90 2.37 -14.10
C PHE A 139 6.64 2.36 -14.96
N GLY A 140 6.13 3.52 -15.38
CA GLY A 140 4.86 3.60 -16.12
C GLY A 140 3.64 3.08 -15.34
N ILE A 141 3.76 2.91 -14.02
CA ILE A 141 2.70 2.39 -13.15
C ILE A 141 1.78 3.54 -12.76
N PRO A 142 0.45 3.38 -12.87
CA PRO A 142 -0.49 4.43 -12.52
C PRO A 142 -0.30 4.91 -11.08
N ILE A 143 -0.08 6.22 -10.94
CA ILE A 143 -0.23 6.88 -9.64
C ILE A 143 -1.73 7.01 -9.41
N ARG A 144 -2.22 6.35 -8.36
CA ARG A 144 -3.65 6.30 -8.02
C ARG A 144 -4.04 7.43 -7.11
N TYR A 145 -3.21 7.67 -6.09
CA TYR A 145 -3.50 8.64 -5.04
C TYR A 145 -2.27 9.47 -4.68
N ILE A 146 -2.53 10.70 -4.26
CA ILE A 146 -1.55 11.60 -3.64
C ILE A 146 -2.06 12.08 -2.28
N GLY A 147 -1.18 12.08 -1.28
CA GLY A 147 -1.45 12.61 0.06
C GLY A 147 -0.83 13.99 0.22
N VAL A 148 -1.68 14.99 0.44
CA VAL A 148 -1.32 16.42 0.56
C VAL A 148 -1.72 17.01 1.92
N GLY A 149 -1.78 16.17 2.96
CA GLY A 149 -2.17 16.56 4.32
C GLY A 149 -2.46 15.34 5.19
N GLU A 150 -3.02 15.59 6.37
CA GLU A 150 -3.24 14.57 7.41
C GLU A 150 -4.67 14.01 7.47
N ARG A 151 -5.64 14.69 6.86
CA ARG A 151 -7.06 14.29 6.92
C ARG A 151 -7.38 13.27 5.83
N ILE A 152 -8.51 12.57 5.98
CA ILE A 152 -8.94 11.55 5.02
C ILE A 152 -9.14 12.16 3.63
N GLU A 153 -9.73 13.35 3.57
CA GLU A 153 -9.94 14.13 2.33
C GLU A 153 -8.65 14.65 1.69
N ASP A 154 -7.52 14.62 2.42
CA ASP A 154 -6.23 15.05 1.90
C ASP A 154 -5.53 13.91 1.13
N LEU A 155 -6.07 12.68 1.15
CA LEU A 155 -5.74 11.61 0.20
C LEU A 155 -6.63 11.76 -1.05
N ARG A 156 -6.06 12.32 -2.12
CA ARG A 156 -6.79 12.65 -3.34
C ARG A 156 -6.48 11.67 -4.46
N PRO A 157 -7.45 11.33 -5.33
CA PRO A 157 -7.16 10.69 -6.61
C PRO A 157 -6.17 11.55 -7.40
N PHE A 158 -5.15 10.92 -7.98
CA PHE A 158 -4.16 11.65 -8.75
C PHE A 158 -4.73 12.14 -10.07
N LYS A 159 -4.54 13.44 -10.35
CA LYS A 159 -4.84 14.09 -11.61
C LYS A 159 -3.59 14.83 -12.06
N ALA A 160 -3.07 14.47 -13.22
CA ALA A 160 -1.82 15.03 -13.73
C ALA A 160 -1.95 16.54 -14.00
N ASP A 161 -3.07 16.97 -14.58
CA ASP A 161 -3.33 18.37 -14.90
C ASP A 161 -3.35 19.23 -13.63
N ASP A 162 -4.22 18.89 -12.66
CA ASP A 162 -4.29 19.58 -11.36
C ASP A 162 -2.91 19.61 -10.65
N PHE A 163 -2.13 18.53 -10.75
CA PHE A 163 -0.81 18.44 -10.14
C PHE A 163 0.20 19.38 -10.81
N ILE A 164 0.23 19.43 -12.14
CA ILE A 164 1.12 20.31 -12.91
C ILE A 164 0.73 21.77 -12.71
N GLU A 165 -0.57 22.09 -12.74
CA GLU A 165 -1.06 23.44 -12.48
C GLU A 165 -0.63 23.92 -11.09
N ALA A 166 -0.82 23.11 -10.05
CA ALA A 166 -0.39 23.45 -8.70
C ALA A 166 1.13 23.61 -8.57
N LEU A 167 1.92 22.84 -9.33
CA LEU A 167 3.38 22.88 -9.27
C LEU A 167 3.98 24.10 -9.99
N PHE A 168 3.36 24.57 -11.07
CA PHE A 168 3.88 25.66 -11.92
C PHE A 168 3.11 26.97 -11.80
N ALA A 169 2.00 27.00 -11.06
CA ALA A 169 1.34 28.24 -10.68
C ALA A 169 2.36 29.15 -9.99
N ARG A 170 2.55 30.35 -10.54
CA ARG A 170 3.31 31.39 -9.86
C ARG A 170 2.46 31.85 -8.68
N GLU A 171 3.07 31.98 -7.50
CA GLU A 171 2.42 32.61 -6.35
C GLU A 171 1.93 34.01 -6.79
N ASP A 172 0.63 34.26 -6.65
CA ASP A 172 0.09 35.63 -6.62
C ASP A 172 0.47 36.30 -5.30
#